data_AF-A0AAW6VG86-F1
#
_entry.id   AF-A0AAW6VG86-F1
#
_cell.length_a   1.000
_cell.length_b   1.000
_cell.length_c   1.000
_cell.angle_alpha   90.00
_cell.angle_beta   90.00
_cell.angle_gamma   90.00
#
_symmetry.space_group_name_H-M   'P 1'
#
loop_
_entity.id
_entity.type
_entity.pdbx_description
1 polymer ?
#
loop_
_entity_poly.entity_id
_entity_poly.type
_entity_poly.pdbx_seq_one_letter_code
_entity_poly.pdbx_strand_id
1 'polypeptide(L)'
;MKYFILKEIVNYLSINSQNIKSIRRIDNNLIIIEFNNKNILYVDISKSNSIIFKHNKILSSKKDFNAPFDVILQKRFNNSKIESIELYNDDKIVNIKVSSSSSYKKQITILQLEFTGKYTNIIVLDENRIVLEALRHIDEFSSSRIVKVGHKLDEVPKQNFIPKIEKIEDIESYLYQVYEQKEKENLENLKKQKISQIDKKAKKLKSTIEDLPKKEDLEKESNELYEKANLILSNLHNIKPYQKSLKVYNYQGIEVELDLEAKQSASKYSNDLFKKAKRTKQKASNISLEKDNLTQKLEYLLRLINSIKNATSLEECEFLLPKKERNQTKTKKSQTCEIFFFEGYKILLGTSQRENIYLLENSKASDFWFHLKDRPSCHVIVQNTKKEIPQSVITQAATLCAKFSVDFSGTYEVDYTQRRNVKIQSGANVLYNPYTTIVIKF
;
A
#
# COMPACT_ATOMS: atom_id res chain seq x y z
N MET A 1 26.79 3.13 -6.44
CA MET A 1 27.93 2.62 -5.65
C MET A 1 29.12 3.58 -5.78
N LYS A 2 29.90 3.80 -4.71
CA LYS A 2 31.09 4.68 -4.75
C LYS A 2 32.26 3.94 -5.45
N TYR A 3 33.21 4.68 -6.01
CA TYR A 3 34.34 4.13 -6.77
C TYR A 3 35.22 3.18 -5.96
N PHE A 4 35.68 3.59 -4.77
CA PHE A 4 36.56 2.76 -3.92
C PHE A 4 35.90 1.43 -3.53
N ILE A 5 34.58 1.41 -3.35
CA ILE A 5 33.84 0.18 -3.03
C ILE A 5 33.91 -0.80 -4.20
N LEU A 6 33.70 -0.31 -5.42
CA LEU A 6 33.83 -1.15 -6.61
C LEU A 6 35.26 -1.67 -6.77
N LYS A 7 36.28 -0.87 -6.41
CA LYS A 7 37.67 -1.30 -6.41
C LYS A 7 37.90 -2.48 -5.47
N GLU A 8 37.40 -2.41 -4.24
CA GLU A 8 37.49 -3.51 -3.28
C GLU A 8 36.70 -4.75 -3.75
N ILE A 9 35.53 -4.58 -4.36
CA ILE A 9 34.76 -5.69 -4.93
C ILE A 9 35.53 -6.37 -6.07
N VAL A 10 36.13 -5.58 -6.96
CA VAL A 10 36.95 -6.09 -8.08
C VAL A 10 38.17 -6.86 -7.54
N ASN A 11 38.86 -6.33 -6.53
CA ASN A 11 39.98 -7.02 -5.88
C ASN A 11 39.52 -8.35 -5.27
N TYR A 12 38.44 -8.33 -4.50
CA TYR A 12 37.85 -9.53 -3.90
C TYR A 12 37.47 -10.59 -4.94
N LEU A 13 36.79 -10.18 -6.02
CA LEU A 13 36.37 -11.10 -7.06
C LEU A 13 37.55 -11.64 -7.86
N SER A 14 38.56 -10.83 -8.14
CA SER A 14 39.76 -11.24 -8.87
C SER A 14 40.53 -12.35 -8.14
N ILE A 15 40.52 -12.33 -6.81
CA ILE A 15 41.17 -13.35 -5.97
C ILE A 15 40.27 -14.59 -5.83
N ASN A 16 38.97 -14.39 -5.64
CA ASN A 16 38.05 -15.44 -5.20
C ASN A 16 37.16 -16.04 -6.31
N SER A 17 37.30 -15.62 -7.56
CA SER A 17 36.43 -16.05 -8.67
C SER A 17 37.25 -16.53 -9.87
N GLN A 18 37.10 -17.81 -10.23
CA GLN A 18 37.81 -18.43 -11.36
C GLN A 18 36.88 -18.69 -12.55
N ASN A 19 35.59 -18.91 -12.28
CA ASN A 19 34.57 -19.12 -13.29
C ASN A 19 33.25 -18.45 -12.89
N ILE A 20 32.44 -18.13 -13.90
CA ILE A 20 31.02 -17.84 -13.72
C ILE A 20 30.28 -19.16 -13.94
N LYS A 21 29.66 -19.69 -12.89
CA LYS A 21 28.82 -20.88 -12.97
C LYS A 21 27.52 -20.55 -13.69
N SER A 22 26.81 -19.56 -13.18
CA SER A 22 25.53 -19.13 -13.73
C SER A 22 25.37 -17.61 -13.62
N ILE A 23 24.67 -17.03 -14.58
CA ILE A 23 24.25 -15.62 -14.54
C ILE A 23 22.88 -15.50 -15.17
N ARG A 24 21.96 -14.79 -14.51
CA ARG A 24 20.62 -14.57 -15.03
C ARG A 24 19.97 -13.32 -14.43
N ARG A 25 18.93 -12.82 -15.09
CA ARG A 25 18.09 -11.75 -14.58
C ARG A 25 16.98 -12.31 -13.70
N ILE A 26 16.72 -11.66 -12.56
CA ILE A 26 15.68 -12.08 -11.59
C ILE A 26 14.69 -10.96 -11.25
N ASP A 27 15.01 -9.71 -11.60
CA ASP A 27 14.06 -8.58 -11.61
C ASP A 27 14.44 -7.63 -12.76
N ASN A 28 13.62 -6.61 -13.03
CA ASN A 28 13.79 -5.73 -14.19
C ASN A 28 15.17 -5.04 -14.25
N ASN A 29 15.83 -4.79 -13.12
CA ASN A 29 17.18 -4.20 -13.10
C ASN A 29 18.18 -5.05 -12.30
N LEU A 30 17.82 -6.27 -11.93
CA LEU A 30 18.58 -7.11 -11.01
C LEU A 30 19.03 -8.40 -11.70
N ILE A 31 20.34 -8.61 -11.73
CA ILE A 31 20.93 -9.89 -12.12
C ILE A 31 21.55 -10.59 -10.91
N ILE A 32 21.58 -11.91 -10.96
CA ILE A 32 22.31 -12.78 -10.04
C ILE A 32 23.49 -13.39 -10.82
N ILE A 33 24.67 -13.40 -10.20
CA ILE A 33 25.88 -14.04 -10.72
C ILE A 33 26.38 -15.01 -9.66
N GLU A 34 26.60 -16.25 -10.05
CA GLU A 34 27.17 -17.30 -9.22
C GLU A 34 28.59 -17.60 -9.69
N PHE A 35 29.56 -17.38 -8.82
CA PHE A 35 30.97 -17.69 -9.04
C PHE A 35 31.35 -18.99 -8.32
N ASN A 36 32.16 -19.83 -8.97
CA ASN A 36 32.76 -21.04 -8.39
C ASN A 36 31.78 -22.00 -7.64
N ASN A 37 30.50 -22.04 -8.05
CA ASN A 37 29.42 -22.83 -7.41
C ASN A 37 29.09 -22.46 -5.95
N LYS A 38 29.57 -21.32 -5.43
CA LYS A 38 29.38 -20.96 -4.00
C LYS A 38 29.17 -19.47 -3.77
N ASN A 39 29.88 -18.62 -4.50
CA ASN A 39 29.90 -17.19 -4.24
C ASN A 39 28.84 -16.49 -5.11
N ILE A 40 27.70 -16.15 -4.51
CA ILE A 40 26.59 -15.51 -5.20
C ILE A 40 26.63 -14.00 -4.95
N LEU A 41 26.56 -13.22 -6.02
CA LEU A 41 26.37 -11.78 -5.97
C LEU A 41 25.13 -11.36 -6.74
N TYR A 42 24.51 -10.30 -6.24
CA TYR A 42 23.41 -9.61 -6.90
C TYR A 42 23.88 -8.24 -7.37
N VAL A 43 23.57 -7.91 -8.63
CA VAL A 43 23.92 -6.62 -9.23
C VAL A 43 22.62 -5.91 -9.61
N ASP A 44 22.28 -4.86 -8.85
CA ASP A 44 21.17 -3.98 -9.13
C ASP A 44 21.67 -2.78 -9.93
N ILE A 45 21.18 -2.65 -11.16
CA ILE A 45 21.51 -1.61 -12.12
C ILE A 45 20.33 -0.62 -12.24
N SER A 46 19.61 -0.39 -11.14
CA SER A 46 18.61 0.68 -11.08
C SER A 46 19.27 2.06 -11.24
N LYS A 47 18.70 2.92 -12.09
CA LYS A 47 19.21 4.28 -12.31
C LYS A 47 19.28 5.02 -10.98
N SER A 48 20.37 5.74 -10.75
CA SER A 48 20.66 6.50 -9.52
C SER A 48 20.85 5.70 -8.22
N ASN A 49 20.45 4.42 -8.15
CA ASN A 49 20.62 3.57 -6.96
C ASN A 49 21.22 2.19 -7.30
N SER A 50 22.24 2.19 -8.16
CA SER A 50 22.89 0.96 -8.57
C SER A 50 23.89 0.47 -7.51
N ILE A 51 23.75 -0.79 -7.11
CA ILE A 51 24.48 -1.43 -6.01
C ILE A 51 24.80 -2.89 -6.31
N ILE A 52 25.85 -3.40 -5.67
CA ILE A 52 26.18 -4.83 -5.62
C ILE A 52 25.96 -5.28 -4.17
N PHE A 53 25.38 -6.45 -3.96
CA PHE A 53 25.12 -6.96 -2.61
C PHE A 53 25.13 -8.49 -2.56
N LYS A 54 25.21 -9.02 -1.33
CA LYS A 54 25.01 -10.43 -0.99
C LYS A 54 23.74 -10.62 -0.17
N HIS A 55 23.16 -11.81 -0.25
CA HIS A 55 22.00 -12.17 0.56
C HIS A 55 22.09 -13.64 1.00
N ASN A 56 21.69 -13.91 2.24
CA ASN A 56 21.77 -15.25 2.85
C ASN A 56 20.78 -16.25 2.21
N LYS A 57 19.72 -15.75 1.57
CA LYS A 57 18.76 -16.58 0.84
C LYS A 57 18.88 -16.32 -0.66
N ILE A 58 18.52 -17.32 -1.45
CA ILE A 58 18.43 -17.16 -2.90
C ILE A 58 17.15 -16.37 -3.20
N LEU A 59 17.29 -15.20 -3.82
CA LEU A 59 16.14 -14.41 -4.27
C LEU A 59 15.47 -15.12 -5.46
N SER A 60 14.15 -15.32 -5.36
CA SER A 60 13.36 -15.90 -6.43
C SER A 60 13.05 -14.86 -7.51
N SER A 61 12.94 -15.33 -8.76
CA SER A 61 12.48 -14.47 -9.84
C SER A 61 10.97 -14.29 -9.76
N LYS A 62 10.47 -13.07 -9.96
CA LYS A 62 9.03 -12.78 -9.99
C LYS A 62 8.36 -13.24 -11.29
N LYS A 63 9.14 -13.48 -12.33
CA LYS A 63 8.70 -13.90 -13.67
C LYS A 63 9.86 -14.53 -14.44
N ASP A 64 9.57 -15.18 -15.55
CA ASP A 64 10.60 -15.68 -16.44
C ASP A 64 11.11 -14.58 -17.36
N PHE A 65 12.43 -14.40 -17.41
CA PHE A 65 13.12 -13.44 -18.27
C PHE A 65 13.77 -14.17 -19.43
N ASN A 66 13.32 -13.87 -20.65
CA ASN A 66 13.78 -14.52 -21.89
C ASN A 66 13.92 -13.53 -23.05
N ALA A 67 14.21 -12.25 -22.76
CA ALA A 67 14.51 -11.27 -23.79
C ALA A 67 15.86 -11.59 -24.46
N PRO A 68 16.17 -11.04 -25.65
CA PRO A 68 17.47 -11.23 -26.32
C PRO A 68 18.68 -11.00 -25.38
N PHE A 69 18.61 -9.98 -24.52
CA PHE A 69 19.56 -9.76 -23.43
C PHE A 69 19.76 -10.95 -22.51
N ASP A 70 18.67 -11.53 -22.01
CA ASP A 70 18.73 -12.64 -21.06
C ASP A 70 19.34 -13.89 -21.72
N VAL A 71 19.00 -14.13 -23.00
CA VAL A 71 19.52 -15.25 -23.80
C VAL A 71 21.01 -15.10 -24.06
N ILE A 72 21.46 -13.93 -24.51
CA ILE A 72 22.88 -13.67 -24.81
C ILE A 72 23.71 -13.69 -23.51
N LEU A 73 23.21 -13.10 -22.43
CA LEU A 73 23.87 -13.11 -21.12
C LEU A 73 24.14 -14.55 -20.65
N GLN A 74 23.11 -15.40 -20.65
CA GLN A 74 23.28 -16.80 -20.24
C GLN A 74 24.20 -17.58 -21.19
N LYS A 75 24.01 -17.42 -22.51
CA LYS A 75 24.79 -18.13 -23.53
C LYS A 75 26.29 -17.82 -23.47
N ARG A 76 26.66 -16.58 -23.15
CA ARG A 76 28.06 -16.14 -23.16
C ARG A 76 28.81 -16.41 -21.86
N PHE A 77 28.10 -16.36 -20.73
CA PHE A 77 28.75 -16.31 -19.42
C PHE A 77 28.48 -17.54 -18.54
N ASN A 78 27.45 -18.36 -18.80
CA ASN A 78 27.24 -19.59 -18.03
C ASN A 78 28.38 -20.58 -18.27
N ASN A 79 28.88 -21.18 -17.18
CA ASN A 79 30.02 -22.10 -17.17
C ASN A 79 31.26 -21.56 -17.92
N SER A 80 31.53 -20.26 -17.82
CA SER A 80 32.66 -19.60 -18.49
C SER A 80 33.84 -19.39 -17.54
N LYS A 81 35.07 -19.46 -18.07
CA LYS A 81 36.30 -19.20 -17.30
C LYS A 81 36.58 -17.71 -17.28
N ILE A 82 36.81 -17.13 -16.11
CA ILE A 82 37.16 -15.72 -15.96
C ILE A 82 38.63 -15.53 -16.36
N GLU A 83 38.90 -14.58 -17.24
CA GLU A 83 40.26 -14.16 -17.63
C GLU A 83 40.73 -12.98 -16.79
N SER A 84 39.87 -11.99 -16.59
CA SER A 84 40.16 -10.82 -15.76
C SER A 84 38.88 -10.17 -15.23
N ILE A 85 39.01 -9.52 -14.08
CA ILE A 85 37.99 -8.62 -13.51
C ILE A 85 38.71 -7.31 -13.20
N GLU A 86 38.23 -6.20 -13.72
CA GLU A 86 38.91 -4.91 -13.58
C GLU A 86 37.92 -3.75 -13.45
N LEU A 87 38.38 -2.66 -12.84
CA LEU A 87 37.77 -1.35 -13.04
C LEU A 87 38.27 -0.77 -14.34
N TYR A 88 37.35 -0.55 -15.27
CA TYR A 88 37.67 -0.09 -16.60
C TYR A 88 37.69 1.44 -16.67
N ASN A 89 38.72 1.98 -17.34
CA ASN A 89 38.89 3.41 -17.63
C ASN A 89 38.92 4.33 -16.38
N ASP A 90 39.36 3.81 -15.22
CA ASP A 90 39.38 4.51 -13.92
C ASP A 90 38.02 5.11 -13.51
N ASP A 91 36.91 4.53 -14.00
CA ASP A 91 35.56 4.95 -13.67
C ASP A 91 34.81 3.82 -12.94
N LYS A 92 33.56 4.07 -12.56
CA LYS A 92 32.66 3.12 -11.91
C LYS A 92 32.10 2.11 -12.92
N ILE A 93 32.98 1.49 -13.70
CA ILE A 93 32.69 0.51 -14.74
C ILE A 93 33.46 -0.75 -14.39
N VAL A 94 32.74 -1.84 -14.12
CA VAL A 94 33.36 -3.14 -13.84
C VAL A 94 33.31 -3.97 -15.12
N ASN A 95 34.48 -4.41 -15.58
CA ASN A 95 34.61 -5.35 -16.68
C ASN A 95 34.93 -6.74 -16.13
N ILE A 96 34.15 -7.74 -16.53
CA ILE A 96 34.44 -9.16 -16.30
C ILE A 96 34.66 -9.81 -17.66
N LYS A 97 35.92 -10.09 -17.99
CA LYS A 97 36.31 -10.75 -19.23
C LYS A 97 36.29 -12.25 -19.00
N VAL A 98 35.58 -12.99 -19.83
CA VAL A 98 35.50 -14.44 -19.77
C VAL A 98 35.90 -15.08 -21.09
N SER A 99 36.28 -16.34 -21.00
CA SER A 99 36.42 -17.23 -22.13
C SER A 99 35.48 -18.43 -21.97
N SER A 100 34.71 -18.71 -23.01
CA SER A 100 33.92 -19.93 -23.12
C SER A 100 34.60 -20.89 -24.10
N SER A 101 34.74 -22.14 -23.68
CA SER A 101 35.18 -23.24 -24.54
C SER A 101 33.98 -23.70 -25.37
N SER A 102 33.80 -23.09 -26.55
CA SER A 102 32.93 -23.67 -27.58
C SER A 102 33.66 -24.78 -28.33
N SER A 103 32.93 -25.71 -28.95
CA SER A 103 33.46 -26.92 -29.59
C SER A 103 34.47 -26.68 -30.72
N TYR A 104 34.57 -25.46 -31.24
CA TYR A 104 35.43 -25.15 -32.40
C TYR A 104 36.42 -24.00 -32.18
N LYS A 105 36.13 -23.00 -31.32
CA LYS A 105 37.06 -21.90 -30.98
C LYS A 105 36.80 -21.37 -29.57
N LYS A 106 37.87 -20.94 -28.89
CA LYS A 106 37.79 -20.15 -27.65
C LYS A 106 37.09 -18.83 -27.98
N GLN A 107 35.97 -18.55 -27.31
CA GLN A 107 35.23 -17.31 -27.51
C GLN A 107 35.40 -16.40 -26.30
N ILE A 108 35.92 -15.20 -26.55
CA ILE A 108 36.10 -14.16 -25.54
C ILE A 108 34.87 -13.24 -25.52
N THR A 109 34.41 -12.89 -24.32
CA THR A 109 33.29 -11.97 -24.12
C THR A 109 33.53 -11.15 -22.86
N ILE A 110 33.11 -9.89 -22.85
CA ILE A 110 33.25 -8.98 -21.72
C ILE A 110 31.85 -8.60 -21.22
N LEU A 111 31.61 -8.79 -19.92
CA LEU A 111 30.47 -8.23 -19.23
C LEU A 111 30.87 -6.87 -18.66
N GLN A 112 30.27 -5.80 -19.18
CA GLN A 112 30.49 -4.46 -18.68
C GLN A 112 29.31 -4.01 -17.81
N LEU A 113 29.58 -3.74 -16.54
CA LEU A 113 28.62 -3.26 -15.54
C LEU A 113 28.92 -1.79 -15.24
N GLU A 114 28.03 -0.88 -15.67
CA GLU A 114 28.21 0.56 -15.49
C GLU A 114 27.43 1.07 -14.28
N PHE A 115 28.10 1.69 -13.30
CA PHE A 115 27.52 2.30 -12.09
C PHE A 115 27.61 3.85 -12.14
N THR A 116 27.34 4.41 -13.33
CA THR A 116 27.57 5.81 -13.71
C THR A 116 26.34 6.71 -13.54
N GLY A 117 25.29 6.24 -12.87
CA GLY A 117 24.11 7.03 -12.50
C GLY A 117 23.08 7.11 -13.63
N LYS A 118 23.16 8.15 -14.48
CA LYS A 118 22.25 8.32 -15.64
C LYS A 118 22.44 7.21 -16.66
N TYR A 119 23.70 6.79 -16.86
CA TYR A 119 24.11 5.80 -17.85
C TYR A 119 24.29 4.40 -17.26
N THR A 120 23.81 4.14 -16.03
CA THR A 120 23.93 2.82 -15.42
C THR A 120 23.35 1.75 -16.35
N ASN A 121 24.12 0.71 -16.67
CA ASN A 121 23.76 -0.30 -17.66
C ASN A 121 24.49 -1.63 -17.45
N ILE A 122 24.00 -2.68 -18.13
CA ILE A 122 24.70 -3.96 -18.31
C ILE A 122 24.87 -4.14 -19.81
N ILE A 123 26.11 -4.29 -20.27
CA ILE A 123 26.43 -4.40 -21.69
C ILE A 123 27.27 -5.66 -21.88
N VAL A 124 26.89 -6.47 -22.85
CA VAL A 124 27.63 -7.65 -23.29
C VAL A 124 28.42 -7.27 -24.53
N LEU A 125 29.73 -7.43 -24.47
CA LEU A 125 30.67 -7.02 -25.50
C LEU A 125 31.49 -8.21 -26.01
N ASP A 126 31.90 -8.18 -27.27
CA ASP A 126 32.94 -9.08 -27.77
C ASP A 126 34.37 -8.60 -27.38
N GLU A 127 35.38 -9.31 -27.87
CA GLU A 127 36.80 -8.97 -27.65
C GLU A 127 37.24 -7.62 -28.26
N ASN A 128 36.51 -7.13 -29.27
CA ASN A 128 36.76 -5.85 -29.93
C ASN A 128 35.91 -4.71 -29.36
N ARG A 129 35.21 -4.96 -28.24
CA ARG A 129 34.25 -4.06 -27.59
C ARG A 129 33.07 -3.69 -28.49
N ILE A 130 32.68 -4.58 -29.41
CA ILE A 130 31.42 -4.47 -30.15
C ILE A 130 30.29 -4.97 -29.26
N VAL A 131 29.20 -4.21 -29.20
CA VAL A 131 28.00 -4.55 -28.42
C VAL A 131 27.34 -5.77 -29.04
N LEU A 132 27.31 -6.86 -28.28
CA LEU A 132 26.52 -8.06 -28.60
C LEU A 132 25.08 -7.89 -28.14
N GLU A 133 24.88 -7.31 -26.95
CA GLU A 133 23.56 -7.03 -26.37
C GLU A 133 23.67 -6.11 -25.15
N ALA A 134 22.59 -5.45 -24.73
CA ALA A 134 22.57 -4.61 -23.53
C ALA A 134 21.21 -4.65 -22.81
N LEU A 135 21.21 -4.46 -21.49
CA LEU A 135 19.99 -4.33 -20.70
C LEU A 135 19.18 -3.09 -21.12
N ARG A 136 19.88 -2.01 -21.51
CA ARG A 136 19.30 -0.77 -22.01
C ARG A 136 20.02 -0.37 -23.29
N HIS A 137 19.26 -0.27 -24.37
CA HIS A 137 19.75 0.28 -25.64
C HIS A 137 19.67 1.80 -25.58
N ILE A 138 20.66 2.45 -26.16
CA ILE A 138 20.73 3.91 -26.26
C ILE A 138 21.04 4.22 -27.72
N ASP A 139 20.15 4.97 -28.36
CA ASP A 139 20.31 5.40 -29.74
C ASP A 139 21.06 6.74 -29.84
N GLU A 140 21.44 7.06 -31.06
CA GLU A 140 22.13 8.31 -31.44
C GLU A 140 21.27 9.56 -31.17
N PHE A 141 19.95 9.44 -31.17
CA PHE A 141 19.03 10.52 -30.83
C PHE A 141 19.06 10.86 -29.33
N SER A 142 19.31 9.86 -28.48
CA SER A 142 19.29 10.00 -27.02
C SER A 142 20.65 10.41 -26.42
N SER A 143 21.75 10.07 -27.09
CA SER A 143 23.11 10.22 -26.55
C SER A 143 24.14 10.15 -27.67
N SER A 144 25.22 10.92 -27.53
CA SER A 144 26.41 10.79 -28.39
C SER A 144 27.11 9.44 -28.21
N ARG A 145 26.97 8.81 -27.04
CA ARG A 145 27.46 7.46 -26.76
C ARG A 145 26.36 6.44 -27.02
N ILE A 146 26.48 5.74 -28.14
CA ILE A 146 25.50 4.75 -28.62
C ILE A 146 25.72 3.40 -27.91
N VAL A 147 24.64 2.76 -27.50
CA VAL A 147 24.63 1.38 -26.98
C VAL A 147 23.64 0.57 -27.80
N LYS A 148 24.14 -0.03 -28.89
CA LYS A 148 23.33 -0.77 -29.86
C LYS A 148 24.11 -1.94 -30.43
N VAL A 149 23.44 -3.07 -30.64
CA VAL A 149 24.03 -4.29 -31.18
C VAL A 149 24.77 -4.03 -32.49
N GLY A 150 25.99 -4.56 -32.61
CA GLY A 150 26.85 -4.43 -33.79
C GLY A 150 27.71 -3.16 -33.83
N HIS A 151 27.51 -2.21 -32.91
CA HIS A 151 28.34 -1.01 -32.82
C HIS A 151 29.46 -1.18 -31.80
N LYS A 152 30.62 -0.57 -32.07
CA LYS A 152 31.69 -0.45 -31.09
C LYS A 152 31.25 0.49 -29.97
N LEU A 153 31.44 0.06 -28.72
CA LEU A 153 31.06 0.86 -27.55
C LEU A 153 32.11 1.94 -27.28
N ASP A 154 31.70 3.20 -27.38
CA ASP A 154 32.55 4.33 -27.03
C ASP A 154 32.84 4.39 -25.52
N GLU A 155 33.90 5.11 -25.18
CA GLU A 155 34.30 5.34 -23.80
C GLU A 155 33.30 6.25 -23.07
N VAL A 156 33.14 6.02 -21.76
CA VAL A 156 32.44 6.98 -20.91
C VAL A 156 33.36 8.19 -20.72
N PRO A 157 32.86 9.44 -20.86
CA PRO A 157 33.67 10.62 -20.60
C PRO A 157 34.23 10.61 -19.18
N LYS A 158 35.55 10.73 -19.04
CA LYS A 158 36.20 10.78 -17.73
C LYS A 158 35.70 11.99 -16.95
N GLN A 159 35.37 11.78 -15.69
CA GLN A 159 35.05 12.86 -14.76
C GLN A 159 36.32 13.31 -14.04
N ASN A 160 36.58 14.61 -14.02
CA ASN A 160 37.67 15.21 -13.24
C ASN A 160 37.26 15.28 -11.77
N PHE A 161 37.22 14.14 -11.09
CA PHE A 161 36.91 14.06 -9.66
C PHE A 161 37.87 13.09 -8.96
N ILE A 162 38.44 13.54 -7.84
CA ILE A 162 39.27 12.68 -6.99
C ILE A 162 38.34 11.92 -6.04
N PRO A 163 38.21 10.58 -6.17
CA PRO A 163 37.34 9.81 -5.31
C PRO A 163 37.84 9.84 -3.86
N LYS A 164 36.94 10.11 -2.92
CA LYS A 164 37.19 9.85 -1.50
C LYS A 164 37.45 8.35 -1.31
N ILE A 165 38.56 8.01 -0.67
CA ILE A 165 38.94 6.63 -0.37
C ILE A 165 38.62 6.39 1.10
N GLU A 166 37.74 5.43 1.38
CA GLU A 166 37.48 4.90 2.71
C GLU A 166 37.91 3.44 2.71
N LYS A 167 38.56 2.98 3.78
CA LYS A 167 38.99 1.58 3.89
C LYS A 167 37.78 0.72 4.30
N ILE A 168 37.56 -0.36 3.58
CA ILE A 168 36.59 -1.40 3.95
C ILE A 168 37.41 -2.56 4.51
N GLU A 169 37.20 -2.92 5.78
CA GLU A 169 37.95 -4.00 6.41
C GLU A 169 37.54 -5.37 5.87
N ASP A 170 36.24 -5.60 5.73
CA ASP A 170 35.67 -6.83 5.17
C ASP A 170 34.58 -6.48 4.14
N ILE A 171 34.93 -6.67 2.87
CA ILE A 171 34.01 -6.42 1.75
C ILE A 171 32.86 -7.40 1.70
N GLU A 172 33.04 -8.63 2.17
CA GLU A 172 31.97 -9.63 2.15
C GLU A 172 30.89 -9.27 3.16
N SER A 173 31.27 -8.97 4.41
CA SER A 173 30.35 -8.45 5.43
C SER A 173 29.67 -7.15 4.98
N TYR A 174 30.41 -6.24 4.35
CA TYR A 174 29.86 -5.01 3.78
C TYR A 174 28.74 -5.30 2.75
N LEU A 175 28.94 -6.26 1.86
CA LEU A 175 27.95 -6.59 0.82
C LEU A 175 26.65 -7.17 1.39
N TYR A 176 26.68 -7.87 2.52
CA TYR A 176 25.47 -8.29 3.24
C TYR A 176 24.76 -7.09 3.87
N GLN A 177 25.51 -6.19 4.52
CA GLN A 177 24.97 -4.97 5.13
C GLN A 177 24.30 -4.04 4.11
N VAL A 178 24.82 -3.95 2.88
CA VAL A 178 24.21 -3.16 1.80
C VAL A 178 22.77 -3.61 1.53
N TYR A 179 22.51 -4.92 1.50
CA TYR A 179 21.16 -5.44 1.28
C TYR A 179 20.24 -5.14 2.46
N GLU A 180 20.71 -5.31 3.69
CA GLU A 180 19.94 -5.01 4.90
C GLU A 180 19.53 -3.53 4.97
N GLN A 181 20.46 -2.63 4.65
CA GLN A 181 20.18 -1.19 4.56
C GLN A 181 19.15 -0.88 3.48
N LYS A 182 19.30 -1.48 2.29
CA LYS A 182 18.35 -1.32 1.19
C LYS A 182 16.94 -1.77 1.59
N GLU A 183 16.80 -2.92 2.24
CA GLU A 183 15.51 -3.45 2.70
C GLU A 183 14.89 -2.54 3.77
N LYS A 184 15.69 -2.05 4.71
CA LYS A 184 15.23 -1.08 5.73
C LYS A 184 14.73 0.21 5.10
N GLU A 185 15.46 0.76 4.13
CA GLU A 185 15.05 1.96 3.40
C GLU A 185 13.78 1.72 2.57
N ASN A 186 13.68 0.57 1.90
CA ASN A 186 12.48 0.18 1.14
C ASN A 186 11.25 0.10 2.06
N LEU A 187 11.39 -0.53 3.23
CA LEU A 187 10.34 -0.63 4.23
C LEU A 187 9.90 0.75 4.73
N GLU A 188 10.85 1.61 5.12
CA GLU A 188 10.55 2.96 5.61
C GLU A 188 9.89 3.84 4.54
N ASN A 189 10.34 3.74 3.29
CA ASN A 189 9.71 4.44 2.17
C ASN A 189 8.27 3.94 1.92
N LEU A 190 8.04 2.63 1.99
CA LEU A 190 6.71 2.04 1.87
C LEU A 190 5.80 2.51 3.01
N LYS A 191 6.28 2.48 4.26
CA LYS A 191 5.55 2.99 5.43
C LYS A 191 5.15 4.46 5.23
N LYS A 192 6.10 5.33 4.87
CA LYS A 192 5.84 6.76 4.61
C LYS A 192 4.76 6.95 3.53
N GLN A 193 4.87 6.23 2.43
CA GLN A 193 3.90 6.30 1.33
C GLN A 193 2.48 5.91 1.80
N LYS A 194 2.37 4.78 2.52
CA LYS A 194 1.09 4.22 2.99
C LYS A 194 0.46 5.11 4.07
N ILE A 195 1.26 5.55 5.04
CA ILE A 195 0.83 6.47 6.10
C ILE A 195 0.31 7.78 5.51
N SER A 196 1.00 8.37 4.53
CA SER A 196 0.56 9.61 3.87
C SER A 196 -0.83 9.47 3.23
N GLN A 197 -1.15 8.31 2.64
CA GLN A 197 -2.46 8.06 2.06
C GLN A 197 -3.57 7.97 3.12
N ILE A 198 -3.29 7.36 4.26
CA ILE A 198 -4.25 7.17 5.35
C ILE A 198 -4.43 8.48 6.13
N ASP A 199 -3.34 9.19 6.40
CA ASP A 199 -3.33 10.48 7.12
C ASP A 199 -4.21 11.52 6.40
N LYS A 200 -4.16 11.59 5.06
CA LYS A 200 -5.06 12.46 4.28
C LYS A 200 -6.54 12.12 4.51
N LYS A 201 -6.89 10.83 4.62
CA LYS A 201 -8.28 10.41 4.90
C LYS A 201 -8.66 10.75 6.34
N ALA A 202 -7.78 10.50 7.30
CA ALA A 202 -8.00 10.78 8.71
C ALA A 202 -8.22 12.29 8.95
N LYS A 203 -7.38 13.15 8.35
CA LYS A 203 -7.54 14.61 8.41
C LYS A 203 -8.88 15.08 7.83
N LYS A 204 -9.27 14.54 6.67
CA LYS A 204 -10.56 14.87 6.06
C LYS A 204 -11.72 14.47 6.98
N LEU A 205 -11.67 13.26 7.54
CA LEU A 205 -12.69 12.74 8.45
C LEU A 205 -12.77 13.58 9.73
N LYS A 206 -11.62 13.98 10.29
CA LYS A 206 -11.53 14.87 11.45
C LYS A 206 -12.21 16.21 11.19
N SER A 207 -11.91 16.87 10.07
CA SER A 207 -12.61 18.11 9.65
C SER A 207 -14.11 17.89 9.54
N THR A 208 -14.54 16.79 8.91
CA THR A 208 -15.97 16.47 8.78
C THR A 208 -16.67 16.29 10.14
N ILE A 209 -15.99 15.72 11.13
CA ILE A 209 -16.52 15.57 12.51
C ILE A 209 -16.63 16.92 13.20
N GLU A 210 -15.64 17.80 13.02
CA GLU A 210 -15.61 19.16 13.59
C GLU A 210 -16.69 20.06 12.95
N ASP A 211 -16.97 19.86 11.65
CA ASP A 211 -17.99 20.60 10.89
C ASP A 211 -19.43 20.09 11.12
N LEU A 212 -19.63 19.03 11.91
CA LEU A 212 -20.98 18.53 12.19
C LEU A 212 -21.80 19.56 13.00
N PRO A 213 -23.06 19.83 12.60
CA PRO A 213 -23.92 20.72 13.36
C PRO A 213 -24.21 20.17 14.75
N LYS A 214 -24.41 21.06 15.72
CA LYS A 214 -24.84 20.67 17.07
C LYS A 214 -26.29 20.22 17.04
N LYS A 215 -26.64 19.34 17.98
CA LYS A 215 -28.00 18.80 18.09
C LYS A 215 -29.00 19.91 18.40
N GLU A 216 -28.63 20.81 19.31
CA GLU A 216 -29.46 21.92 19.77
C GLU A 216 -29.78 22.89 18.61
N ASP A 217 -28.80 23.17 17.75
CA ASP A 217 -28.98 24.06 16.59
C ASP A 217 -29.96 23.45 15.58
N LEU A 218 -29.88 22.14 15.34
CA LEU A 218 -30.82 21.43 14.46
C LEU A 218 -32.23 21.34 15.05
N GLU A 219 -32.35 21.16 16.37
CA GLU A 219 -33.66 21.17 17.05
C GLU A 219 -34.32 22.55 16.97
N LYS A 220 -33.52 23.61 17.18
CA LYS A 220 -33.98 25.00 17.00
C LYS A 220 -34.43 25.26 15.57
N GLU A 221 -33.60 24.93 14.58
CA GLU A 221 -33.94 25.08 13.15
C GLU A 221 -35.23 24.30 12.80
N SER A 222 -35.38 23.07 13.32
CA SER A 222 -36.58 22.27 13.10
C SER A 222 -37.83 22.95 13.67
N ASN A 223 -37.75 23.53 14.87
CA ASN A 223 -38.87 24.21 15.51
C ASN A 223 -39.25 25.49 14.75
N GLU A 224 -38.27 26.31 14.37
CA GLU A 224 -38.47 27.51 13.57
C GLU A 224 -39.16 27.21 12.22
N LEU A 225 -38.72 26.14 11.52
CA LEU A 225 -39.35 25.69 10.28
C LEU A 225 -40.80 25.23 10.50
N TYR A 226 -41.07 24.57 11.64
CA TYR A 226 -42.41 24.09 11.97
C TYR A 226 -43.35 25.25 12.33
N GLU A 227 -42.90 26.20 13.13
CA GLU A 227 -43.62 27.42 13.44
C GLU A 227 -43.93 28.24 12.19
N LYS A 228 -42.93 28.47 11.33
CA LYS A 228 -43.11 29.13 10.03
C LYS A 228 -44.17 28.42 9.18
N ALA A 229 -44.13 27.10 9.12
CA ALA A 229 -45.10 26.31 8.36
C ALA A 229 -46.54 26.44 8.90
N ASN A 230 -46.72 26.44 10.22
CA ASN A 230 -48.03 26.63 10.85
C ASN A 230 -48.58 28.04 10.64
N LEU A 231 -47.75 29.08 10.76
CA LEU A 231 -48.17 30.47 10.57
C LEU A 231 -48.61 30.73 9.12
N ILE A 232 -47.94 30.12 8.14
CA ILE A 232 -48.37 30.15 6.73
C ILE A 232 -49.72 29.43 6.57
N LEU A 233 -49.88 28.27 7.21
CA LEU A 233 -51.07 27.45 7.10
C LEU A 233 -52.31 28.14 7.73
N SER A 234 -52.16 28.79 8.89
CA SER A 234 -53.25 29.50 9.56
C SER A 234 -53.67 30.78 8.83
N ASN A 235 -52.76 31.40 8.08
CA ASN A 235 -53.00 32.62 7.32
C ASN A 235 -53.22 32.38 5.82
N LEU A 236 -53.51 31.15 5.38
CA LEU A 236 -53.66 30.83 3.95
C LEU A 236 -54.62 31.76 3.20
N HIS A 237 -55.72 32.15 3.84
CA HIS A 237 -56.73 33.04 3.27
C HIS A 237 -56.22 34.47 3.01
N ASN A 238 -55.16 34.89 3.72
CA ASN A 238 -54.54 36.21 3.61
C ASN A 238 -53.36 36.25 2.65
N ILE A 239 -52.94 35.11 2.11
CA ILE A 239 -51.75 35.01 1.25
C ILE A 239 -52.15 34.99 -0.23
N LYS A 240 -51.69 36.00 -0.98
CA LYS A 240 -51.87 36.04 -2.44
C LYS A 240 -50.82 35.17 -3.15
N PRO A 241 -51.14 34.60 -4.33
CA PRO A 241 -50.15 33.90 -5.15
C PRO A 241 -48.91 34.77 -5.42
N TYR A 242 -47.71 34.19 -5.31
CA TYR A 242 -46.42 34.86 -5.52
C TYR A 242 -46.10 36.02 -4.56
N GLN A 243 -46.88 36.20 -3.49
CA GLN A 243 -46.56 37.16 -2.44
C GLN A 243 -45.20 36.83 -1.82
N LYS A 244 -44.36 37.85 -1.60
CA LYS A 244 -43.00 37.69 -1.09
C LYS A 244 -42.93 37.62 0.42
N SER A 245 -43.66 38.47 1.12
CA SER A 245 -43.71 38.46 2.58
C SER A 245 -45.12 38.71 3.11
N LEU A 246 -45.36 38.26 4.34
CA LEU A 246 -46.60 38.50 5.10
C LEU A 246 -46.25 38.81 6.55
N LYS A 247 -46.76 39.92 7.08
CA LYS A 247 -46.69 40.22 8.52
C LYS A 247 -47.81 39.51 9.26
N VAL A 248 -47.46 38.74 10.28
CA VAL A 248 -48.41 38.02 11.13
C VAL A 248 -47.94 38.08 12.58
N TYR A 249 -48.83 37.77 13.53
CA TYR A 249 -48.44 37.58 14.92
C TYR A 249 -48.08 36.13 15.18
N ASN A 250 -46.95 35.88 15.86
CA ASN A 250 -46.59 34.55 16.33
C ASN A 250 -47.46 34.14 17.55
N TYR A 251 -47.28 32.91 18.04
CA TYR A 251 -48.04 32.39 19.20
C TYR A 251 -47.80 33.15 20.52
N GLN A 252 -46.79 34.03 20.57
CA GLN A 252 -46.48 34.89 21.71
C GLN A 252 -47.02 36.31 21.55
N GLY A 253 -47.75 36.59 20.46
CA GLY A 253 -48.29 37.92 20.16
C GLY A 253 -47.26 38.91 19.60
N ILE A 254 -46.07 38.45 19.20
CA ILE A 254 -45.03 39.28 18.60
C ILE A 254 -45.26 39.33 17.08
N GLU A 255 -45.24 40.53 16.48
CA GLU A 255 -45.33 40.69 15.03
C GLU A 255 -44.05 40.15 14.38
N VAL A 256 -44.20 39.21 13.44
CA VAL A 256 -43.13 38.60 12.67
C VAL A 256 -43.41 38.73 11.17
N GLU A 257 -42.38 39.03 10.40
CA GLU A 257 -42.46 39.05 8.93
C GLU A 257 -42.05 37.69 8.37
N LEU A 258 -43.00 37.00 7.72
CA LEU A 258 -42.77 35.71 7.09
C LEU A 258 -42.29 35.91 5.65
N ASP A 259 -41.11 35.40 5.31
CA ASP A 259 -40.68 35.26 3.92
C ASP A 259 -41.35 34.03 3.27
N LEU A 260 -42.10 34.26 2.20
CA LEU A 260 -42.85 33.26 1.44
C LEU A 260 -42.13 32.81 0.15
N GLU A 261 -40.92 33.33 -0.12
CA GLU A 261 -40.08 33.02 -1.29
C GLU A 261 -40.80 33.14 -2.65
N ALA A 262 -41.84 33.98 -2.74
CA ALA A 262 -42.68 34.15 -3.92
C ALA A 262 -43.20 32.83 -4.53
N LYS A 263 -43.54 31.83 -3.70
CA LYS A 263 -44.10 30.57 -4.22
C LYS A 263 -45.52 30.76 -4.76
N GLN A 264 -45.86 30.00 -5.80
CA GLN A 264 -47.21 30.03 -6.42
C GLN A 264 -48.31 29.56 -5.45
N SER A 265 -48.01 28.59 -4.58
CA SER A 265 -48.97 28.02 -3.63
C SER A 265 -48.38 27.99 -2.22
N ALA A 266 -48.94 28.81 -1.33
CA ALA A 266 -48.57 28.88 0.08
C ALA A 266 -48.81 27.54 0.82
N SER A 267 -49.87 26.82 0.48
CA SER A 267 -50.16 25.48 1.06
C SER A 267 -49.06 24.47 0.72
N LYS A 268 -48.69 24.34 -0.56
CA LYS A 268 -47.55 23.51 -1.00
C LYS A 268 -46.23 23.91 -0.31
N TYR A 269 -45.93 25.21 -0.20
CA TYR A 269 -44.72 25.68 0.47
C TYR A 269 -44.70 25.30 1.96
N SER A 270 -45.82 25.51 2.67
CA SER A 270 -45.99 25.07 4.07
C SER A 270 -45.75 23.56 4.22
N ASN A 271 -46.32 22.73 3.33
CA ASN A 271 -46.07 21.29 3.32
C ASN A 271 -44.60 20.92 3.10
N ASP A 272 -43.89 21.64 2.23
CA ASP A 272 -42.46 21.44 2.01
C ASP A 272 -41.62 21.86 3.24
N LEU A 273 -42.00 22.94 3.93
CA LEU A 273 -41.40 23.34 5.21
C LEU A 273 -41.64 22.28 6.30
N PHE A 274 -42.84 21.70 6.42
CA PHE A 274 -43.10 20.59 7.34
C PHE A 274 -42.23 19.37 7.04
N LYS A 275 -42.08 19.01 5.76
CA LYS A 275 -41.16 17.92 5.35
C LYS A 275 -39.72 18.24 5.73
N LYS A 276 -39.28 19.49 5.54
CA LYS A 276 -37.94 19.96 5.91
C LYS A 276 -37.73 19.89 7.42
N ALA A 277 -38.65 20.44 8.21
CA ALA A 277 -38.65 20.37 9.68
C ALA A 277 -38.57 18.91 10.16
N LYS A 278 -39.41 18.01 9.62
CA LYS A 278 -39.39 16.58 9.98
C LYS A 278 -38.02 15.93 9.67
N ARG A 279 -37.41 16.25 8.53
CA ARG A 279 -36.06 15.77 8.17
C ARG A 279 -34.98 16.34 9.10
N THR A 280 -35.05 17.63 9.45
CA THR A 280 -34.11 18.27 10.37
C THR A 280 -34.22 17.68 11.77
N LYS A 281 -35.44 17.44 12.29
CA LYS A 281 -35.67 16.72 13.55
C LYS A 281 -35.08 15.31 13.55
N GLN A 282 -35.29 14.56 12.47
CA GLN A 282 -34.71 13.22 12.31
C GLN A 282 -33.18 13.25 12.21
N LYS A 283 -32.61 14.29 11.60
CA LYS A 283 -31.16 14.51 11.58
C LYS A 283 -30.65 14.79 13.00
N ALA A 284 -31.33 15.64 13.77
CA ALA A 284 -30.98 15.95 15.15
C ALA A 284 -31.02 14.70 16.06
N SER A 285 -31.99 13.81 15.87
CA SER A 285 -32.05 12.56 16.66
C SER A 285 -30.89 11.61 16.35
N ASN A 286 -30.34 11.66 15.14
CA ASN A 286 -29.33 10.71 14.66
C ASN A 286 -27.90 11.30 14.62
N ILE A 287 -27.74 12.60 14.88
CA ILE A 287 -26.45 13.30 14.72
C ILE A 287 -25.37 12.76 15.65
N SER A 288 -25.74 12.40 16.89
CA SER A 288 -24.81 11.80 17.85
C SER A 288 -24.30 10.46 17.35
N LEU A 289 -25.19 9.59 16.87
CA LEU A 289 -24.81 8.29 16.31
C LEU A 289 -23.91 8.44 15.07
N GLU A 290 -24.17 9.45 14.22
CA GLU A 290 -23.29 9.74 13.08
C GLU A 290 -21.91 10.16 13.55
N LYS A 291 -21.83 11.07 14.53
CA LYS A 291 -20.57 11.53 15.13
C LYS A 291 -19.78 10.36 15.72
N ASP A 292 -20.43 9.47 16.47
CA ASP A 292 -19.80 8.30 17.07
C ASP A 292 -19.25 7.35 15.99
N ASN A 293 -20.03 7.10 14.93
CA ASN A 293 -19.58 6.28 13.80
C ASN A 293 -18.36 6.85 13.08
N LEU A 294 -18.35 8.17 12.83
CA LEU A 294 -17.21 8.84 12.21
C LEU A 294 -16.00 8.84 13.14
N THR A 295 -16.20 8.99 14.45
CA THR A 295 -15.14 8.97 15.46
C THR A 295 -14.49 7.59 15.55
N GLN A 296 -15.28 6.50 15.65
CA GLN A 296 -14.77 5.12 15.63
C GLN A 296 -13.96 4.83 14.36
N LYS A 297 -14.45 5.32 13.20
CA LYS A 297 -13.74 5.18 11.94
C LYS A 297 -12.42 5.96 11.93
N LEU A 298 -12.37 7.14 12.54
CA LEU A 298 -11.15 7.91 12.71
C LEU A 298 -10.15 7.18 13.61
N GLU A 299 -10.59 6.65 14.75
CA GLU A 299 -9.78 5.84 15.66
C GLU A 299 -9.18 4.62 14.94
N TYR A 300 -9.98 3.92 14.14
CA TYR A 300 -9.49 2.83 13.29
C TYR A 300 -8.34 3.29 12.36
N LEU A 301 -8.50 4.42 11.66
CA LEU A 301 -7.45 4.92 10.77
C LEU A 301 -6.17 5.28 11.53
N LEU A 302 -6.28 5.82 12.74
CA LEU A 302 -5.14 6.12 13.61
C LEU A 302 -4.43 4.84 14.07
N ARG A 303 -5.20 3.81 14.48
CA ARG A 303 -4.65 2.48 14.82
C ARG A 303 -3.98 1.82 13.62
N LEU A 304 -4.53 1.98 12.41
CA LEU A 304 -3.93 1.49 11.18
C LEU A 304 -2.61 2.19 10.85
N ILE A 305 -2.53 3.51 11.04
CA ILE A 305 -1.27 4.26 10.91
C ILE A 305 -0.23 3.72 11.91
N ASN A 306 -0.62 3.51 13.17
CA ASN A 306 0.29 2.97 14.18
C ASN A 306 0.77 1.55 13.83
N SER A 307 -0.14 0.70 13.37
CA SER A 307 0.17 -0.67 12.93
C SER A 307 1.17 -0.68 11.77
N ILE A 308 1.02 0.23 10.79
CA ILE A 308 1.97 0.36 9.67
C ILE A 308 3.32 0.91 10.15
N LYS A 309 3.35 1.87 11.08
CA LYS A 309 4.61 2.38 11.66
C LYS A 309 5.41 1.25 12.32
N ASN A 310 4.74 0.40 13.07
CA ASN A 310 5.35 -0.70 13.83
C ASN A 310 5.60 -1.96 13.00
N ALA A 311 5.15 -1.99 11.74
CA ALA A 311 5.35 -3.13 10.87
C ALA A 311 6.85 -3.44 10.68
N THR A 312 7.20 -4.71 10.76
CA THR A 312 8.61 -5.16 10.73
C THR A 312 9.04 -5.64 9.36
N SER A 313 8.09 -5.92 8.47
CA SER A 313 8.35 -6.42 7.12
C SER A 313 7.47 -5.73 6.06
N LEU A 314 7.87 -5.87 4.79
CA LEU A 314 7.08 -5.37 3.67
C LEU A 314 5.77 -6.13 3.54
N GLU A 315 5.78 -7.45 3.79
CA GLU A 315 4.59 -8.30 3.75
C GLU A 315 3.55 -7.85 4.76
N GLU A 316 3.96 -7.48 5.98
CA GLU A 316 3.05 -6.97 7.01
C GLU A 316 2.41 -5.63 6.56
N CYS A 317 3.20 -4.74 5.93
CA CYS A 317 2.68 -3.49 5.37
C CYS A 317 1.70 -3.74 4.21
N GLU A 318 1.99 -4.70 3.33
CA GLU A 318 1.13 -5.05 2.19
C GLU A 318 -0.15 -5.76 2.65
N PHE A 319 -0.09 -6.55 3.72
CA PHE A 319 -1.25 -7.16 4.35
C PHE A 319 -2.20 -6.11 4.94
N LEU A 320 -1.67 -5.14 5.71
CA LEU A 320 -2.46 -4.09 6.34
C LEU A 320 -3.10 -3.13 5.34
N LEU A 321 -2.44 -2.88 4.20
CA LEU A 321 -2.97 -2.02 3.16
C LEU A 321 -2.62 -2.55 1.77
N PRO A 322 -3.42 -3.48 1.21
CA PRO A 322 -3.10 -4.10 -0.07
C PRO A 322 -3.12 -3.08 -1.22
N LYS A 323 -2.32 -3.34 -2.26
CA LYS A 323 -2.32 -2.53 -3.48
C LYS A 323 -3.69 -2.71 -4.16
N LYS A 324 -4.40 -1.61 -4.40
CA LYS A 324 -5.63 -1.65 -5.21
C LYS A 324 -5.26 -1.98 -6.65
N GLU A 325 -5.74 -3.11 -7.17
CA GLU A 325 -5.58 -3.43 -8.58
C GLU A 325 -6.35 -2.42 -9.45
N ARG A 326 -5.69 -1.91 -10.50
CA ARG A 326 -6.25 -0.89 -11.41
C ARG A 326 -7.60 -1.30 -12.02
N ASN A 327 -7.83 -2.60 -12.23
CA ASN A 327 -9.04 -3.12 -12.88
C ASN A 327 -10.26 -3.26 -11.95
N GLN A 328 -10.10 -3.08 -10.63
CA GLN A 328 -11.23 -3.16 -9.68
C GLN A 328 -11.98 -1.83 -9.49
N THR A 329 -11.55 -0.77 -10.18
CA THR A 329 -12.10 0.60 -9.98
C THR A 329 -13.41 0.88 -10.70
N LYS A 330 -13.87 0.02 -11.63
CA LYS A 330 -15.03 0.33 -12.49
C LYS A 330 -16.39 -0.21 -12.05
N THR A 331 -16.50 -1.14 -11.08
CA THR A 331 -17.80 -1.81 -10.79
C THR A 331 -18.17 -2.03 -9.31
N LYS A 332 -17.35 -1.67 -8.33
CA LYS A 332 -17.73 -1.87 -6.91
C LYS A 332 -18.41 -0.63 -6.33
N LYS A 333 -19.71 -0.74 -6.01
CA LYS A 333 -20.37 0.10 -4.98
C LYS A 333 -19.42 0.25 -3.80
N SER A 334 -19.29 1.45 -3.24
CA SER A 334 -18.34 1.74 -2.15
C SER A 334 -18.48 0.67 -1.06
N GLN A 335 -17.46 -0.15 -0.89
CA GLN A 335 -17.51 -1.22 0.09
C GLN A 335 -17.51 -0.62 1.49
N THR A 336 -18.53 -1.00 2.26
CA THR A 336 -18.85 -0.44 3.59
C THR A 336 -17.93 -0.93 4.70
N CYS A 337 -16.96 -1.82 4.45
CA CYS A 337 -16.09 -2.40 5.47
C CYS A 337 -14.67 -2.61 4.94
N GLU A 338 -13.72 -2.80 5.86
CA GLU A 338 -12.32 -3.07 5.53
C GLU A 338 -12.12 -4.56 5.22
N ILE A 339 -11.23 -4.85 4.26
CA ILE A 339 -11.06 -6.18 3.69
C ILE A 339 -9.58 -6.55 3.69
N PHE A 340 -9.28 -7.70 4.28
CA PHE A 340 -7.97 -8.33 4.30
C PHE A 340 -8.03 -9.69 3.62
N PHE A 341 -6.91 -10.14 3.07
CA PHE A 341 -6.76 -11.48 2.50
C PHE A 341 -5.61 -12.20 3.18
N PHE A 342 -5.85 -13.42 3.64
CA PHE A 342 -4.86 -14.25 4.32
C PHE A 342 -5.07 -15.72 3.98
N GLU A 343 -4.05 -16.39 3.46
CA GLU A 343 -4.10 -17.83 3.08
C GLU A 343 -5.31 -18.20 2.20
N GLY A 344 -5.73 -17.30 1.31
CA GLY A 344 -6.89 -17.49 0.42
C GLY A 344 -8.26 -17.23 1.07
N TYR A 345 -8.29 -16.86 2.36
CA TYR A 345 -9.50 -16.43 3.06
C TYR A 345 -9.66 -14.92 2.99
N LYS A 346 -10.91 -14.48 2.87
CA LYS A 346 -11.28 -13.07 2.93
C LYS A 346 -11.77 -12.72 4.33
N ILE A 347 -11.08 -11.80 4.99
CA ILE A 347 -11.39 -11.33 6.34
C ILE A 347 -11.99 -9.92 6.21
N LEU A 348 -13.18 -9.73 6.76
CA LEU A 348 -13.92 -8.47 6.78
C LEU A 348 -13.87 -7.89 8.19
N LEU A 349 -13.64 -6.57 8.32
CA LEU A 349 -13.58 -5.89 9.61
C LEU A 349 -14.47 -4.64 9.58
N GLY A 350 -15.33 -4.51 10.58
CA GLY A 350 -16.19 -3.33 10.75
C GLY A 350 -15.48 -2.27 11.58
N THR A 351 -15.29 -1.07 11.01
CA THR A 351 -14.55 0.03 11.66
C THR A 351 -15.44 0.97 12.47
N SER A 352 -16.75 0.80 12.36
CA SER A 352 -17.74 1.55 13.12
C SER A 352 -18.96 0.69 13.41
N GLN A 353 -19.82 1.13 14.32
CA GLN A 353 -21.08 0.45 14.63
C GLN A 353 -21.94 0.17 13.37
N ARG A 354 -22.05 1.14 12.45
CA ARG A 354 -22.75 0.99 11.17
C ARG A 354 -22.14 -0.13 10.31
N GLU A 355 -20.82 -0.24 10.27
CA GLU A 355 -20.14 -1.30 9.52
C GLU A 355 -20.29 -2.66 10.21
N ASN A 356 -20.26 -2.71 11.55
CA ASN A 356 -20.53 -3.92 12.32
C ASN A 356 -21.94 -4.46 12.06
N ILE A 357 -22.96 -3.59 12.07
CA ILE A 357 -24.34 -3.95 11.71
C ILE A 357 -24.39 -4.54 10.29
N TYR A 358 -23.76 -3.86 9.32
CA TYR A 358 -23.70 -4.34 7.94
C TYR A 358 -23.06 -5.74 7.85
N LEU A 359 -21.94 -5.97 8.55
CA LEU A 359 -21.30 -7.28 8.58
C LEU A 359 -22.21 -8.35 9.18
N LEU A 360 -22.90 -8.06 10.27
CA LEU A 360 -23.83 -9.02 10.88
C LEU A 360 -24.96 -9.38 9.89
N GLU A 361 -25.56 -8.39 9.22
CA GLU A 361 -26.71 -8.62 8.32
C GLU A 361 -26.34 -9.30 7.00
N ASN A 362 -25.12 -9.08 6.49
CA ASN A 362 -24.73 -9.50 5.14
C ASN A 362 -23.77 -10.70 5.09
N SER A 363 -23.42 -11.28 6.24
CA SER A 363 -22.54 -12.47 6.31
C SER A 363 -23.34 -13.77 6.23
N LYS A 364 -22.73 -14.81 5.67
CA LYS A 364 -23.37 -16.13 5.53
C LYS A 364 -23.37 -16.88 6.86
N ALA A 365 -24.32 -17.78 7.04
CA ALA A 365 -24.42 -18.65 8.21
C ALA A 365 -23.19 -19.55 8.45
N SER A 366 -22.38 -19.82 7.40
CA SER A 366 -21.14 -20.61 7.46
C SER A 366 -19.88 -19.79 7.76
N ASP A 367 -19.96 -18.46 7.69
CA ASP A 367 -18.83 -17.57 7.98
C ASP A 367 -18.50 -17.60 9.47
N PHE A 368 -17.27 -17.28 9.85
CA PHE A 368 -16.86 -17.21 11.26
C PHE A 368 -16.84 -15.75 11.74
N TRP A 369 -17.47 -15.50 12.88
CA TRP A 369 -17.52 -14.21 13.56
C TRP A 369 -16.58 -14.20 14.75
N PHE A 370 -15.92 -13.05 14.97
CA PHE A 370 -14.94 -12.82 16.03
C PHE A 370 -15.23 -11.50 16.74
N HIS A 371 -15.03 -11.45 18.05
CA HIS A 371 -15.17 -10.27 18.90
C HIS A 371 -14.35 -10.43 20.19
N LEU A 372 -13.89 -9.33 20.79
CA LEU A 372 -13.21 -9.42 22.08
C LEU A 372 -14.17 -9.91 23.16
N LYS A 373 -13.68 -10.78 24.03
CA LYS A 373 -14.48 -11.29 25.13
C LYS A 373 -14.70 -10.21 26.18
N ASP A 374 -15.95 -10.10 26.64
CA ASP A 374 -16.38 -9.22 27.75
C ASP A 374 -16.05 -7.72 27.59
N ARG A 375 -15.82 -7.26 26.35
CA ARG A 375 -15.55 -5.83 26.06
C ARG A 375 -15.97 -5.43 24.66
N PRO A 376 -16.36 -4.17 24.42
CA PRO A 376 -16.68 -3.68 23.08
C PRO A 376 -15.50 -3.80 22.12
N SER A 377 -15.74 -4.29 20.90
CA SER A 377 -14.71 -4.37 19.86
C SER A 377 -15.30 -4.22 18.45
N CYS A 378 -14.41 -4.14 17.45
CA CYS A 378 -14.83 -4.34 16.07
C CYS A 378 -15.38 -5.76 15.88
N HIS A 379 -16.27 -5.93 14.90
CA HIS A 379 -16.71 -7.24 14.46
C HIS A 379 -15.83 -7.67 13.30
N VAL A 380 -15.26 -8.88 13.39
CA VAL A 380 -14.49 -9.48 12.31
C VAL A 380 -15.22 -10.70 11.77
N ILE A 381 -15.32 -10.81 10.45
CA ILE A 381 -15.92 -11.94 9.75
C ILE A 381 -14.90 -12.58 8.82
N VAL A 382 -14.65 -13.88 8.98
CA VAL A 382 -13.90 -14.68 8.01
C VAL A 382 -14.89 -15.37 7.09
N GLN A 383 -14.88 -14.99 5.81
CA GLN A 383 -15.74 -15.64 4.82
C GLN A 383 -15.26 -17.07 4.61
N ASN A 384 -16.19 -18.01 4.79
CA ASN A 384 -15.85 -19.42 4.80
C ASN A 384 -16.81 -20.23 3.92
N THR A 385 -16.20 -20.93 2.95
CA THR A 385 -16.86 -21.89 2.06
C THR A 385 -16.55 -23.35 2.43
N LYS A 386 -15.63 -23.58 3.38
CA LYS A 386 -15.22 -24.90 3.85
C LYS A 386 -15.92 -25.24 5.17
N LYS A 387 -15.79 -26.48 5.66
CA LYS A 387 -16.36 -26.87 6.97
C LYS A 387 -15.62 -26.19 8.13
N GLU A 388 -14.31 -26.09 8.04
CA GLU A 388 -13.43 -25.56 9.09
C GLU A 388 -12.44 -24.54 8.52
N ILE A 389 -11.98 -23.63 9.39
CA ILE A 389 -10.95 -22.64 9.09
C ILE A 389 -9.63 -23.04 9.76
N PRO A 390 -8.47 -22.93 9.09
CA PRO A 390 -7.17 -23.24 9.67
C PRO A 390 -6.86 -22.39 10.91
N GLN A 391 -6.10 -22.95 11.85
CA GLN A 391 -5.70 -22.26 13.08
C GLN A 391 -4.93 -20.96 12.82
N SER A 392 -4.12 -20.92 11.75
CA SER A 392 -3.41 -19.72 11.26
C SER A 392 -4.39 -18.59 10.94
N VAL A 393 -5.48 -18.89 10.22
CA VAL A 393 -6.52 -17.93 9.84
C VAL A 393 -7.31 -17.45 11.06
N ILE A 394 -7.66 -18.35 11.99
CA ILE A 394 -8.31 -18.00 13.28
C ILE A 394 -7.44 -17.01 14.04
N THR A 395 -6.15 -17.34 14.20
CA THR A 395 -5.19 -16.50 14.93
C THR A 395 -5.04 -15.13 14.27
N GLN A 396 -4.97 -15.09 12.93
CA GLN A 396 -4.85 -13.84 12.19
C GLN A 396 -6.10 -12.95 12.31
N ALA A 397 -7.30 -13.53 12.22
CA ALA A 397 -8.56 -12.81 12.38
C ALA A 397 -8.73 -12.27 13.81
N ALA A 398 -8.40 -13.09 14.81
CA ALA A 398 -8.42 -12.68 16.21
C ALA A 398 -7.39 -11.56 16.50
N THR A 399 -6.20 -11.65 15.90
CA THR A 399 -5.18 -10.60 16.00
C THR A 399 -5.65 -9.28 15.41
N LEU A 400 -6.30 -9.30 14.24
CA LEU A 400 -6.91 -8.11 13.65
C LEU A 400 -7.99 -7.52 14.57
N CYS A 401 -8.86 -8.38 15.13
CA CYS A 401 -9.93 -7.96 16.05
C CYS A 401 -9.35 -7.21 17.25
N ALA A 402 -8.36 -7.80 17.92
CA ALA A 402 -7.73 -7.18 19.09
C ALA A 402 -6.96 -5.91 18.71
N LYS A 403 -6.06 -5.96 17.71
CA LYS A 403 -5.19 -4.85 17.28
C LYS A 403 -5.97 -3.60 16.88
N PHE A 404 -7.17 -3.75 16.33
CA PHE A 404 -8.03 -2.62 15.93
C PHE A 404 -9.08 -2.21 16.95
N SER A 405 -9.10 -2.82 18.13
CA SER A 405 -10.09 -2.56 19.19
C SER A 405 -9.50 -2.06 20.49
N VAL A 406 -8.18 -2.19 20.70
CA VAL A 406 -7.49 -1.79 21.95
C VAL A 406 -6.30 -0.89 21.66
N ASP A 407 -5.95 -0.05 22.63
CA ASP A 407 -4.90 0.97 22.47
C ASP A 407 -3.52 0.51 22.97
N PHE A 408 -3.46 -0.55 23.77
CA PHE A 408 -2.23 -1.02 24.42
C PHE A 408 -1.88 -2.47 24.04
N SER A 409 -0.58 -2.77 23.99
CA SER A 409 -0.07 -4.15 23.90
C SER A 409 -0.48 -4.95 25.14
N GLY A 410 -0.73 -6.24 24.98
CA GLY A 410 -1.22 -7.04 26.09
C GLY A 410 -1.70 -8.43 25.69
N THR A 411 -2.31 -9.12 26.64
CA THR A 411 -2.97 -10.41 26.41
C THR A 411 -4.46 -10.19 26.35
N TYR A 412 -5.08 -10.61 25.24
CA TYR A 412 -6.50 -10.41 24.98
C TYR A 412 -7.17 -11.72 24.61
N GLU A 413 -8.37 -11.93 25.16
CA GLU A 413 -9.23 -13.06 24.81
C GLU A 413 -10.20 -12.64 23.71
N VAL A 414 -10.24 -13.42 22.62
CA VAL A 414 -11.14 -13.21 21.49
C VAL A 414 -12.06 -14.42 21.38
N ASP A 415 -13.36 -14.17 21.46
CA ASP A 415 -14.37 -15.18 21.19
C ASP A 415 -14.61 -15.28 19.69
N TYR A 416 -14.81 -16.51 19.22
CA TYR A 416 -15.21 -16.77 17.85
C TYR A 416 -16.21 -17.92 17.76
N THR A 417 -17.08 -17.83 16.76
CA THR A 417 -18.08 -18.85 16.46
C THR A 417 -18.57 -18.71 15.02
N GLN A 418 -19.31 -19.70 14.51
CA GLN A 418 -19.98 -19.53 13.23
C GLN A 418 -21.07 -18.46 13.34
N ARG A 419 -21.24 -17.66 12.29
CA ARG A 419 -22.21 -16.58 12.19
C ARG A 419 -23.63 -17.05 12.51
N ARG A 420 -24.02 -18.29 12.19
CA ARG A 420 -25.32 -18.88 12.55
C ARG A 420 -25.63 -18.90 14.05
N ASN A 421 -24.59 -18.92 14.89
CA ASN A 421 -24.71 -18.96 16.35
C ASN A 421 -24.86 -17.56 16.95
N VAL A 422 -24.76 -16.50 16.14
CA VAL A 422 -24.82 -15.10 16.57
C VAL A 422 -26.21 -14.53 16.32
N LYS A 423 -26.92 -14.15 17.38
CA LYS A 423 -28.24 -13.52 17.34
C LYS A 423 -28.13 -12.02 17.60
N ILE A 424 -28.57 -11.20 16.65
CA ILE A 424 -28.59 -9.74 16.75
C ILE A 424 -29.66 -9.32 17.76
N GLN A 425 -29.32 -8.44 18.70
CA GLN A 425 -30.25 -7.88 19.69
C GLN A 425 -30.68 -6.47 19.28
N SER A 426 -29.76 -5.51 19.35
CA SER A 426 -30.00 -4.11 19.01
C SER A 426 -28.73 -3.48 18.47
N GLY A 427 -28.83 -2.83 17.32
CA GLY A 427 -27.66 -2.30 16.62
C GLY A 427 -26.62 -3.40 16.37
N ALA A 428 -25.38 -3.17 16.84
CA ALA A 428 -24.29 -4.13 16.74
C ALA A 428 -24.23 -5.13 17.91
N ASN A 429 -25.09 -5.01 18.93
CA ASN A 429 -25.06 -5.89 20.09
C ASN A 429 -25.63 -7.27 19.74
N VAL A 430 -24.95 -8.31 20.20
CA VAL A 430 -25.26 -9.70 19.84
C VAL A 430 -25.25 -10.62 21.06
N LEU A 431 -26.00 -11.71 20.98
CA LEU A 431 -25.86 -12.89 21.84
C LEU A 431 -25.28 -14.02 21.00
N TYR A 432 -24.35 -14.79 21.55
CA TYR A 432 -23.68 -15.86 20.81
C TYR A 432 -23.41 -17.08 21.69
N ASN A 433 -23.80 -18.26 21.20
CA ASN A 433 -23.59 -19.56 21.86
C ASN A 433 -23.81 -20.69 20.84
N PRO A 434 -22.97 -21.76 20.76
CA PRO A 434 -21.68 -21.92 21.44
C PRO A 434 -20.60 -21.01 20.85
N TYR A 435 -19.52 -20.81 21.61
CA TYR A 435 -18.33 -20.09 21.16
C TYR A 435 -17.05 -20.78 21.65
N THR A 436 -15.94 -20.41 21.03
CA THR A 436 -14.60 -20.82 21.43
C THR A 436 -13.77 -19.55 21.63
N THR A 437 -12.88 -19.57 22.63
CA THR A 437 -12.01 -18.43 22.93
C THR A 437 -10.58 -18.74 22.52
N ILE A 438 -9.92 -17.78 21.90
CA ILE A 438 -8.48 -17.82 21.62
C ILE A 438 -7.78 -16.65 22.33
N VAL A 439 -6.60 -16.92 22.86
CA VAL A 439 -5.76 -15.92 23.52
C VAL A 439 -4.75 -15.35 22.52
N ILE A 440 -4.76 -14.03 22.35
CA ILE A 440 -3.82 -13.31 21.48
C ILE A 440 -2.90 -12.44 22.33
N LYS A 441 -1.62 -12.42 21.95
CA LYS A 441 -0.58 -11.58 22.57
C LYS A 441 0.15 -10.81 21.48
N PHE A 442 0.26 -9.50 21.64
CA PHE A 442 1.02 -8.61 20.75
C PHE A 442 1.52 -7.38 21.49
#